data_AF-A0A9W7ZW41-F1
#
_entry.id   AF-A0A9W7ZW41-F1
#
_cell.length_a   1.000
_cell.length_b   1.000
_cell.length_c   1.000
_cell.angle_alpha   90.00
_cell.angle_beta   90.00
_cell.angle_gamma   90.00
#
_symmetry.space_group_name_H-M   'P 1'
#
loop_
_entity.id
_entity.type
_entity.pdbx_description
1 polymer ?
#
loop_
_entity_poly.entity_id
_entity_poly.type
_entity_poly.pdbx_seq_one_letter_code
_entity_poly.pdbx_strand_id
1 'polypeptide(L)'
;MAQVPFPNVYRLRTARGEGSCVICFKVTPALLITTNVEGAKDWFYCCAAHVKDPNVCTCLNPPPAPPPPAISSPSGNSKAKDKKGKSAGDKEEDKPKGGKAEDKSEEKSEGGKLTDTIPGTFPTASTPAVVTPAETLRGPFNFALHRSLFYFRESEYRKKVDQQRAAELAKRFPDVPSTLPTRR
;
A
#
# COMPACT_ATOMS: atom_id res chain seq x y z
N MET A 1 17.56 -10.87 -12.94
CA MET A 1 17.04 -9.74 -12.14
C MET A 1 17.35 -10.05 -10.69
N ALA A 2 18.10 -9.19 -9.98
CA ALA A 2 18.41 -9.43 -8.57
C ALA A 2 17.11 -9.37 -7.75
N GLN A 3 16.78 -10.47 -7.09
CA GLN A 3 15.60 -10.60 -6.25
C GLN A 3 15.82 -9.77 -4.97
N VAL A 4 14.78 -9.08 -4.51
CA VAL A 4 14.89 -8.32 -3.24
C VAL A 4 15.14 -9.27 -2.08
N PRO A 5 15.85 -8.83 -1.02
CA PRO A 5 16.21 -9.69 0.11
C PRO A 5 15.05 -9.96 1.08
N PHE A 6 13.79 -9.73 0.66
CA PHE A 6 12.60 -10.02 1.47
C PHE A 6 11.52 -10.74 0.65
N PRO A 7 10.87 -11.78 1.20
CA PRO A 7 9.79 -12.49 0.53
C PRO A 7 8.48 -11.69 0.56
N ASN A 8 7.56 -12.00 -0.35
CA ASN A 8 6.21 -11.45 -0.36
C ASN A 8 5.30 -12.14 0.68
N VAL A 9 5.70 -12.13 1.94
CA VAL A 9 4.95 -12.71 3.06
C VAL A 9 4.97 -11.74 4.23
N TYR A 10 3.80 -11.21 4.53
CA TYR A 10 3.58 -10.17 5.52
C TYR A 10 2.65 -10.65 6.63
N ARG A 11 2.88 -10.19 7.85
CA ARG A 11 1.98 -10.40 8.97
C ARG A 11 1.39 -9.08 9.42
N LEU A 12 0.09 -9.11 9.64
CA LEU A 12 -0.63 -7.97 10.23
C LEU A 12 -0.26 -7.83 11.70
N ARG A 13 0.08 -6.60 12.09
CA ARG A 13 0.29 -6.18 13.47
C ARG A 13 -0.39 -4.85 13.70
N THR A 14 -0.63 -4.54 14.97
CA THR A 14 -1.06 -3.20 15.39
C THR A 14 0.17 -2.43 15.86
N ALA A 15 0.37 -1.23 15.30
CA ALA A 15 1.46 -0.33 15.64
C ALA A 15 1.19 0.36 16.98
N ARG A 16 2.25 0.86 17.62
CA ARG A 16 2.11 1.73 18.81
C ARG A 16 1.62 3.14 18.43
N GLY A 17 1.92 3.59 17.22
CA GLY A 17 1.49 4.89 16.68
C GLY A 17 0.68 4.70 15.40
N GLU A 18 0.00 5.77 14.99
CA GLU A 18 -0.79 5.76 13.76
C GLU A 18 0.07 6.23 12.57
N GLY A 19 -0.25 5.73 11.38
CA GLY A 19 0.38 6.17 10.13
C GLY A 19 -0.60 6.14 8.97
N SER A 20 -0.22 6.70 7.83
CA SER A 20 -1.09 6.74 6.64
C SER A 20 -1.02 5.44 5.86
N CYS A 21 -2.18 4.87 5.51
CA CYS A 21 -2.26 3.70 4.65
C CYS A 21 -1.63 3.99 3.28
N VAL A 22 -0.78 3.10 2.76
CA VAL A 22 -0.10 3.31 1.47
C VAL A 22 -1.07 3.38 0.28
N ILE A 23 -2.29 2.85 0.43
CA ILE A 23 -3.26 2.71 -0.67
C ILE A 23 -4.25 3.87 -0.70
N CYS A 24 -4.82 4.25 0.44
CA CYS A 24 -5.82 5.32 0.52
C CYS A 24 -5.40 6.53 1.36
N PHE A 25 -4.19 6.51 1.92
CA PHE A 25 -3.64 7.57 2.79
C PHE A 25 -4.44 7.89 4.05
N LYS A 26 -5.50 7.13 4.36
CA LYS A 26 -6.22 7.24 5.63
C LYS A 26 -5.34 6.81 6.78
N VAL A 27 -5.43 7.53 7.89
CA VAL A 27 -4.72 7.22 9.13
C VAL A 27 -5.18 5.86 9.65
N THR A 28 -4.22 5.01 10.02
CA THR A 28 -4.49 3.67 10.51
C THR A 28 -3.39 3.20 11.48
N PRO A 29 -3.74 2.48 12.56
CA PRO A 29 -2.78 1.83 13.42
C PRO A 29 -2.35 0.45 12.90
N ALA A 30 -2.93 -0.05 11.80
CA ALA A 30 -2.64 -1.37 11.27
C ALA A 30 -1.39 -1.34 10.37
N LEU A 31 -0.44 -2.24 10.64
CA LEU A 31 0.79 -2.38 9.87
C LEU A 31 1.02 -3.80 9.37
N LEU A 32 1.54 -3.91 8.15
CA LEU A 32 2.03 -5.14 7.56
C LEU A 32 3.55 -5.17 7.66
N ILE A 33 4.10 -6.25 8.23
CA ILE A 33 5.54 -6.44 8.41
C ILE A 33 5.93 -7.78 7.80
N THR A 34 7.04 -7.80 7.07
CA THR A 34 7.60 -9.04 6.53
C THR A 34 7.97 -9.99 7.67
N THR A 35 7.56 -11.25 7.59
CA THR A 35 7.91 -12.28 8.58
C THR A 35 9.23 -12.97 8.22
N ASN A 36 10.11 -13.16 9.22
CA ASN A 36 11.27 -14.04 9.16
C ASN A 36 12.24 -13.82 8.00
N VAL A 37 12.99 -12.72 8.04
CA VAL A 37 14.30 -12.67 7.37
C VAL A 37 15.32 -12.01 8.29
N GLU A 38 16.42 -12.70 8.51
CA GLU A 38 17.64 -12.21 9.15
C GLU A 38 18.34 -11.27 8.16
N GLY A 39 17.75 -10.09 7.94
CA GLY A 39 18.13 -9.17 6.87
C GLY A 39 17.24 -7.92 6.80
N ALA A 40 17.01 -7.41 5.58
CA ALA A 40 16.22 -6.21 5.35
C ALA A 40 14.74 -6.44 5.69
N LYS A 41 14.25 -5.75 6.73
CA LYS A 41 12.85 -5.81 7.16
C LYS A 41 12.03 -4.77 6.42
N ASP A 42 11.05 -5.21 5.66
CA ASP A 42 10.09 -4.35 4.98
C ASP A 42 8.79 -4.23 5.79
N TRP A 43 8.32 -3.00 6.02
CA TRP A 43 7.08 -2.71 6.74
C TRP A 43 6.36 -1.48 6.17
N PHE A 44 5.04 -1.45 6.28
CA PHE A 44 4.20 -0.31 5.89
C PHE A 44 2.81 -0.36 6.54
N TYR A 45 2.12 0.78 6.56
CA TYR A 45 0.76 0.88 7.08
C TYR A 45 -0.28 0.47 6.03
N CYS A 46 -1.24 -0.34 6.45
CA CYS A 46 -2.34 -0.80 5.61
C CYS A 46 -3.61 -0.92 6.44
N CYS A 47 -4.66 -0.19 6.06
CA CYS A 47 -5.89 -0.21 6.84
C CYS A 47 -6.64 -1.54 6.68
N ALA A 48 -7.46 -1.89 7.68
CA ALA A 48 -8.16 -3.17 7.71
C ALA A 48 -9.10 -3.43 6.52
N ALA A 49 -9.59 -2.37 5.84
CA ALA A 49 -10.35 -2.50 4.61
C ALA A 49 -9.50 -3.15 3.51
N HIS A 50 -8.34 -2.54 3.21
CA HIS A 50 -7.43 -3.05 2.17
C HIS A 50 -6.74 -4.36 2.51
N VAL A 51 -6.58 -4.70 3.80
CA VAL A 51 -6.05 -6.02 4.18
C VAL A 51 -7.04 -7.14 3.85
N LYS A 52 -8.36 -6.86 3.85
CA LYS A 52 -9.41 -7.82 3.50
C LYS A 52 -9.64 -7.92 2.00
N ASP A 53 -9.19 -6.93 1.23
CA ASP A 53 -9.41 -6.89 -0.22
C ASP A 53 -8.45 -7.87 -0.94
N PRO A 54 -8.97 -8.85 -1.71
CA PRO A 54 -8.16 -9.86 -2.38
C PRO A 54 -7.27 -9.28 -3.49
N ASN A 55 -7.66 -8.12 -4.05
CA ASN A 55 -6.88 -7.39 -5.05
C ASN A 55 -5.65 -6.70 -4.45
N VAL A 56 -5.57 -6.61 -3.13
CA VAL A 56 -4.47 -5.97 -2.41
C VAL A 56 -3.66 -7.03 -1.66
N CYS A 57 -4.32 -7.83 -0.84
CA CYS A 57 -3.71 -8.85 0.02
C CYS A 57 -4.46 -10.17 -0.12
N THR A 58 -3.73 -11.26 -0.34
CA THR A 58 -4.27 -12.62 -0.29
C THR A 58 -3.85 -13.27 1.02
N CYS A 59 -4.82 -13.76 1.79
CA CYS A 59 -4.54 -14.54 2.99
C CYS A 59 -3.97 -15.90 2.58
N LEU A 60 -2.74 -16.21 3.02
CA LEU A 60 -2.06 -17.47 2.69
C LEU A 60 -2.55 -18.64 3.56
N ASN A 61 -3.06 -18.33 4.75
CA ASN A 61 -3.60 -19.31 5.70
C ASN A 61 -5.06 -18.95 5.99
N PRO A 62 -5.99 -19.12 5.03
CA PRO A 62 -7.40 -18.94 5.34
C PRO A 62 -7.81 -19.97 6.41
N PRO A 63 -8.67 -19.59 7.37
CA PRO A 63 -9.27 -20.58 8.25
C PRO A 63 -10.06 -21.59 7.39
N PRO A 64 -10.15 -22.87 7.79
CA PRO A 64 -10.94 -23.85 7.05
C PRO A 64 -12.36 -23.32 6.88
N ALA A 65 -12.82 -23.26 5.63
CA ALA A 65 -14.14 -22.74 5.31
C ALA A 65 -15.21 -23.49 6.12
N PRO A 66 -16.24 -22.80 6.65
CA PRO A 66 -17.39 -23.50 7.21
C PRO A 66 -17.98 -24.42 6.14
N PRO A 67 -18.47 -25.62 6.51
CA PRO A 67 -19.02 -26.57 5.55
C PRO A 67 -20.13 -25.90 4.73
N PRO A 68 -20.23 -26.17 3.42
CA PRO A 68 -21.28 -25.59 2.61
C PRO A 68 -22.64 -25.91 3.24
N PRO A 69 -23.58 -24.96 3.30
CA PRO A 69 -24.93 -25.27 3.75
C PRO A 69 -25.46 -26.39 2.87
N ALA A 70 -25.94 -27.47 3.50
CA ALA A 70 -26.48 -28.64 2.82
C ALA A 70 -27.62 -28.21 1.88
N ILE A 71 -27.31 -28.12 0.59
CA ILE A 71 -28.29 -27.82 -0.45
C ILE A 71 -29.06 -29.13 -0.66
N SER A 72 -30.27 -29.19 -0.11
CA SER A 72 -31.25 -30.20 -0.50
C SER A 72 -31.51 -30.06 -2.00
N SER A 73 -31.18 -31.12 -2.74
CA SER A 73 -31.60 -31.27 -4.14
C SER A 73 -33.12 -31.22 -4.23
N PRO A 74 -33.66 -30.69 -5.33
CA PRO A 74 -34.29 -31.64 -6.25
C PRO A 74 -33.92 -31.44 -7.72
N SER A 75 -33.72 -32.60 -8.35
CA SER A 75 -33.88 -32.97 -9.75
C SER A 75 -34.49 -31.95 -10.71
N GLY A 76 -33.81 -31.71 -11.84
CA GLY A 76 -34.33 -30.94 -12.99
C GLY A 76 -33.42 -31.06 -14.23
N ASN A 77 -33.79 -31.97 -15.12
CA ASN A 77 -33.10 -32.40 -16.34
C ASN A 77 -33.07 -31.31 -17.45
N SER A 78 -31.96 -31.14 -18.20
CA SER A 78 -31.92 -31.13 -19.70
C SER A 78 -30.74 -30.38 -20.35
N LYS A 79 -30.01 -31.13 -21.18
CA LYS A 79 -29.46 -30.84 -22.54
C LYS A 79 -28.27 -29.88 -22.78
N ALA A 80 -27.18 -30.54 -23.18
CA ALA A 80 -26.06 -30.21 -24.05
C ALA A 80 -26.24 -29.11 -25.14
N LYS A 81 -25.16 -28.33 -25.36
CA LYS A 81 -24.56 -28.11 -26.70
C LYS A 81 -23.15 -27.50 -26.63
N ASP A 82 -22.18 -28.22 -27.20
CA ASP A 82 -20.85 -27.74 -27.62
C ASP A 82 -20.88 -26.52 -28.54
N LYS A 83 -19.85 -25.65 -28.46
CA LYS A 83 -19.03 -25.22 -29.62
C LYS A 83 -17.77 -24.42 -29.26
N LYS A 84 -16.79 -24.62 -30.15
CA LYS A 84 -15.35 -24.34 -30.19
C LYS A 84 -15.01 -23.03 -30.96
N GLY A 85 -13.88 -22.39 -30.62
CA GLY A 85 -13.13 -21.37 -31.41
C GLY A 85 -12.58 -20.26 -30.50
N LYS A 86 -11.28 -19.93 -30.31
CA LYS A 86 -10.03 -19.82 -31.10
C LYS A 86 -9.94 -18.60 -32.03
N SER A 87 -9.27 -17.54 -31.55
CA SER A 87 -8.44 -16.52 -32.26
C SER A 87 -7.90 -15.52 -31.20
N ALA A 88 -6.62 -15.25 -30.95
CA ALA A 88 -5.45 -14.85 -31.78
C ALA A 88 -5.51 -13.40 -32.31
N GLY A 89 -4.45 -12.62 -31.99
CA GLY A 89 -4.13 -11.23 -32.43
C GLY A 89 -3.87 -10.34 -31.22
N ASP A 90 -2.66 -9.98 -30.77
CA ASP A 90 -1.45 -9.44 -31.44
C ASP A 90 -1.68 -8.12 -32.18
N LYS A 91 -1.29 -6.99 -31.53
CA LYS A 91 -0.64 -5.86 -32.20
C LYS A 91 0.01 -4.85 -31.24
N GLU A 92 1.25 -4.59 -31.58
CA GLU A 92 2.30 -3.65 -31.13
C GLU A 92 2.01 -2.15 -31.34
N GLU A 93 2.83 -1.35 -30.63
CA GLU A 93 3.36 0.01 -30.96
C GLU A 93 2.35 1.18 -31.09
N ASP A 94 2.61 2.45 -30.76
CA ASP A 94 3.84 3.23 -30.67
C ASP A 94 3.63 4.50 -29.77
N LYS A 95 4.75 5.09 -29.33
CA LYS A 95 4.94 6.38 -28.62
C LYS A 95 4.73 7.58 -29.62
N PRO A 96 5.24 8.83 -29.42
CA PRO A 96 5.30 9.77 -28.27
C PRO A 96 4.87 11.23 -28.66
N LYS A 97 4.80 12.16 -27.67
CA LYS A 97 5.10 13.64 -27.70
C LYS A 97 4.33 14.31 -26.54
N GLY A 98 4.80 15.26 -25.74
CA GLY A 98 5.92 16.21 -25.81
C GLY A 98 5.41 17.63 -25.46
N GLY A 99 6.12 18.37 -24.58
CA GLY A 99 5.93 19.82 -24.28
C GLY A 99 5.22 20.11 -22.94
N LYS A 100 5.77 20.72 -21.89
CA LYS A 100 6.64 21.91 -21.65
C LYS A 100 5.86 23.24 -21.57
N ALA A 101 5.75 23.80 -20.35
CA ALA A 101 5.72 25.22 -19.94
C ALA A 101 5.29 25.25 -18.44
N GLU A 102 6.12 25.60 -17.44
CA GLU A 102 6.56 26.95 -17.01
C GLU A 102 5.43 27.96 -16.79
N ASP A 103 5.19 28.35 -15.51
CA ASP A 103 5.20 29.72 -14.93
C ASP A 103 4.57 29.65 -13.51
N LYS A 104 5.26 29.91 -12.40
CA LYS A 104 5.66 31.19 -11.76
C LYS A 104 4.53 31.92 -11.00
N SER A 105 4.63 31.94 -9.66
CA SER A 105 4.30 33.03 -8.72
C SER A 105 4.49 32.48 -7.27
N GLU A 106 5.39 32.97 -6.42
CA GLU A 106 5.28 34.20 -5.58
C GLU A 106 3.89 34.34 -4.91
N GLU A 107 3.67 34.68 -3.64
CA GLU A 107 4.48 35.04 -2.46
C GLU A 107 3.52 34.95 -1.23
N LYS A 108 4.05 34.59 -0.05
CA LYS A 108 3.80 35.17 1.29
C LYS A 108 2.44 35.82 1.67
N SER A 109 1.82 35.32 2.75
CA SER A 109 1.24 36.10 3.87
C SER A 109 0.65 35.14 4.91
N GLU A 110 1.24 35.06 6.11
CA GLU A 110 0.85 35.71 7.37
C GLU A 110 -0.22 34.96 8.18
N GLY A 111 0.20 34.57 9.39
CA GLY A 111 -0.55 33.76 10.32
C GLY A 111 -1.63 34.56 11.05
N GLY A 112 -2.87 34.09 10.93
CA GLY A 112 -3.99 34.55 11.73
C GLY A 112 -3.94 33.98 13.14
N LYS A 113 -3.71 34.86 14.12
CA LYS A 113 -3.99 34.65 15.54
C LYS A 113 -5.45 35.05 15.80
N LEU A 114 -6.32 34.09 16.10
CA LEU A 114 -7.61 34.35 16.73
C LEU A 114 -7.77 33.39 17.92
N THR A 115 -7.55 33.96 19.09
CA THR A 115 -7.98 33.43 20.39
C THR A 115 -9.40 33.92 20.63
N ASP A 116 -10.38 33.03 20.56
CA ASP A 116 -11.74 33.35 20.99
C ASP A 116 -12.18 32.39 22.10
N THR A 117 -12.68 33.00 23.17
CA THR A 117 -13.01 32.39 24.46
C THR A 117 -14.52 32.46 24.58
N ILE A 118 -15.22 31.32 24.65
CA ILE A 118 -16.63 31.28 25.07
C ILE A 118 -16.80 30.16 26.11
N PRO A 119 -17.27 30.47 27.33
CA PRO A 119 -17.73 29.48 28.30
C PRO A 119 -19.23 29.21 28.14
N GLY A 120 -19.67 27.95 28.21
CA GLY A 120 -21.11 27.64 28.12
C GLY A 120 -21.49 26.15 28.11
N THR A 121 -21.46 25.54 29.29
CA THR A 121 -22.48 24.66 29.92
C THR A 121 -23.36 23.69 29.07
N PHE A 122 -23.06 22.38 29.21
CA PHE A 122 -23.91 21.15 29.40
C PHE A 122 -25.36 21.05 28.82
N PRO A 123 -25.84 19.86 28.33
CA PRO A 123 -25.94 18.62 29.15
C PRO A 123 -25.67 17.26 28.49
N THR A 124 -25.22 16.34 29.35
CA THR A 124 -25.66 14.94 29.58
C THR A 124 -26.20 14.11 28.41
N ALA A 125 -25.49 13.02 28.06
CA ALA A 125 -25.99 11.64 28.19
C ALA A 125 -24.91 10.64 27.76
N SER A 126 -24.34 9.99 28.76
CA SER A 126 -23.37 8.89 28.62
C SER A 126 -24.11 7.59 28.33
N THR A 127 -24.00 7.05 27.11
CA THR A 127 -23.82 5.59 26.85
C THR A 127 -23.75 5.30 25.34
N PRO A 128 -22.57 5.03 24.76
CA PRO A 128 -22.48 4.10 23.66
C PRO A 128 -22.34 2.68 24.24
N ALA A 129 -23.28 1.82 23.83
CA ALA A 129 -23.28 0.41 24.17
C ALA A 129 -21.94 -0.25 23.87
N VAL A 130 -21.58 -1.15 24.78
CA VAL A 130 -20.36 -1.92 24.83
C VAL A 130 -20.12 -2.68 23.52
N VAL A 131 -18.96 -2.38 22.97
CA VAL A 131 -18.19 -3.12 21.96
C VAL A 131 -18.27 -4.64 22.14
N THR A 132 -18.63 -5.36 21.07
CA THR A 132 -18.21 -6.76 20.90
C THR A 132 -17.38 -6.87 19.62
N PRO A 133 -16.04 -6.85 19.68
CA PRO A 133 -15.19 -7.23 18.58
C PRO A 133 -14.29 -8.37 19.06
N ALA A 134 -14.82 -9.58 19.07
CA ALA A 134 -14.03 -10.76 19.40
C ALA A 134 -14.34 -11.90 18.43
N GLU A 135 -14.36 -11.61 17.12
CA GLU A 135 -14.01 -12.65 16.17
C GLU A 135 -12.50 -12.77 16.19
N THR A 136 -12.03 -13.62 17.11
CA THR A 136 -10.64 -13.99 17.24
C THR A 136 -10.21 -14.60 15.92
N LEU A 137 -9.53 -13.80 15.11
CA LEU A 137 -8.59 -14.23 14.09
C LEU A 137 -7.57 -15.18 14.80
N ARG A 138 -7.95 -16.46 14.92
CA ARG A 138 -7.12 -17.52 15.50
C ARG A 138 -6.08 -17.95 14.47
N GLY A 139 -4.85 -17.53 14.72
CA GLY A 139 -3.66 -17.91 13.95
C GLY A 139 -2.88 -16.70 13.45
N PRO A 140 -1.55 -16.80 13.26
CA PRO A 140 -0.80 -15.77 12.55
C PRO A 140 -1.26 -15.75 11.08
N PHE A 141 -2.13 -14.80 10.73
CA PHE A 141 -2.51 -14.57 9.35
C PHE A 141 -1.31 -14.01 8.60
N ASN A 142 -0.75 -14.85 7.74
CA ASN A 142 0.24 -14.46 6.76
C ASN A 142 -0.51 -14.02 5.49
N PHE A 143 -0.11 -12.88 4.95
CA PHE A 143 -0.67 -12.25 3.77
C PHE A 143 0.41 -12.16 2.70
N ALA A 144 0.08 -12.53 1.47
CA ALA A 144 0.86 -12.17 0.31
C ALA A 144 0.26 -10.91 -0.31
N LEU A 145 1.11 -9.94 -0.67
CA LEU A 145 0.64 -8.77 -1.41
C LEU A 145 0.37 -9.15 -2.86
N HIS A 146 -0.55 -8.42 -3.48
CA HIS A 146 -0.74 -8.49 -4.91
C HIS A 146 0.54 -8.06 -5.66
N ARG A 147 0.74 -8.62 -6.86
CA ARG A 147 1.96 -8.45 -7.66
C ARG A 147 2.34 -6.98 -7.91
N SER A 148 1.36 -6.13 -8.19
CA SER A 148 1.59 -4.70 -8.43
C SER A 148 2.11 -3.97 -7.19
N LEU A 149 1.55 -4.26 -6.02
CA LEU A 149 1.98 -3.66 -4.76
C LEU A 149 3.35 -4.18 -4.35
N PHE A 150 3.59 -5.47 -4.49
CA PHE A 150 4.91 -6.04 -4.21
C PHE A 150 5.99 -5.44 -5.12
N TYR A 151 5.73 -5.31 -6.43
CA TYR A 151 6.64 -4.65 -7.35
C TYR A 151 6.94 -3.20 -6.95
N PHE A 152 5.94 -2.45 -6.49
CA PHE A 152 6.15 -1.10 -5.97
C PHE A 152 7.11 -1.12 -4.76
N ARG A 153 6.95 -2.07 -3.82
CA ARG A 153 7.88 -2.25 -2.69
C ARG A 153 9.30 -2.57 -3.15
N GLU A 154 9.45 -3.47 -4.12
CA GLU A 154 10.76 -3.80 -4.67
C GLU A 154 11.44 -2.58 -5.30
N SER A 155 10.68 -1.77 -6.05
CA SER A 155 11.19 -0.57 -6.71
C SER A 155 11.67 0.48 -5.71
N GLU A 156 10.92 0.70 -4.63
CA GLU A 156 11.29 1.63 -3.56
C GLU A 156 12.55 1.16 -2.81
N TYR A 157 12.68 -0.15 -2.57
CA TYR A 157 13.89 -0.71 -1.99
C TYR A 157 15.10 -0.51 -2.92
N ARG A 158 14.96 -0.80 -4.21
CA ARG A 158 16.03 -0.61 -5.20
C ARG A 158 16.46 0.86 -5.30
N LYS A 159 15.49 1.78 -5.37
CA LYS A 159 15.76 3.23 -5.35
C LYS A 159 16.59 3.64 -4.14
N LYS A 160 16.26 3.13 -2.94
CA LYS A 160 17.02 3.43 -1.72
C LYS A 160 18.45 2.89 -1.79
N VAL A 161 18.65 1.66 -2.28
CA VAL A 161 19.98 1.08 -2.44
C VAL A 161 20.81 1.85 -3.48
N ASP A 162 20.20 2.21 -4.61
CA ASP A 162 20.86 2.97 -5.66
C ASP A 162 21.23 4.38 -5.18
N GLN A 163 20.35 5.04 -4.42
CA GLN A 163 20.63 6.33 -3.78
C GLN A 163 21.77 6.23 -2.78
N GLN A 164 21.83 5.18 -1.96
CA GLN A 164 22.92 4.95 -1.01
C GLN A 164 24.25 4.76 -1.73
N ARG A 165 24.27 3.92 -2.78
CA ARG A 165 25.47 3.71 -3.61
C ARG A 165 25.90 4.99 -4.33
N ALA A 166 24.96 5.75 -4.87
CA ALA A 166 25.23 7.02 -5.52
C ALA A 166 25.80 8.05 -4.52
N ALA A 167 25.27 8.10 -3.30
CA ALA A 167 25.78 8.97 -2.23
C ALA A 167 27.20 8.56 -1.80
N GLU A 168 27.52 7.27 -1.77
CA GLU A 168 28.89 6.79 -1.51
C GLU A 168 29.86 7.15 -2.64
N LEU A 169 29.42 7.05 -3.89
CA LEU A 169 30.21 7.50 -5.05
C LEU A 169 30.38 9.02 -5.05
N ALA A 170 29.34 9.78 -4.72
CA ALA A 170 29.36 11.24 -4.64
C ALA A 170 30.46 11.76 -3.71
N LYS A 171 30.71 11.06 -2.59
CA LYS A 171 31.81 11.38 -1.66
C LYS A 171 33.21 11.29 -2.28
N ARG A 172 33.36 10.58 -3.40
CA ARG A 172 34.66 10.43 -4.10
C ARG A 172 34.87 11.48 -5.18
N PHE A 173 33.83 12.19 -5.61
CA PHE A 173 33.96 13.23 -6.61
C PHE A 173 34.37 14.54 -5.96
N PRO A 174 35.28 15.31 -6.59
CA PRO A 174 35.59 16.66 -6.13
C PRO A 174 34.35 17.54 -6.20
N ASP A 175 34.30 18.55 -5.33
CA ASP A 175 33.16 19.46 -5.25
C ASP A 175 32.97 20.20 -6.58
N VAL A 176 31.73 20.26 -7.07
CA VAL A 176 31.44 20.89 -8.35
C VAL A 176 31.47 22.41 -8.14
N PRO A 177 32.26 23.17 -8.94
CA PRO A 177 32.29 24.62 -8.83
C PRO A 177 30.88 25.20 -8.98
N SER A 178 30.42 25.91 -7.96
CA SER A 178 29.09 26.54 -7.91
C SER A 178 29.03 27.88 -8.66
N THR A 179 30.17 28.36 -9.15
CA THR A 179 30.27 29.61 -9.90
C THR A 179 30.04 29.38 -11.40
N LEU A 180 29.13 30.16 -11.98
CA LEU A 180 28.92 30.16 -13.43
C LEU A 180 30.18 30.72 -14.12
N PRO A 181 30.63 30.11 -15.23
CA PRO A 181 31.77 30.62 -15.99
C PRO A 181 31.41 31.99 -16.57
N THR A 182 32.14 33.03 -16.16
CA THR A 182 32.03 34.37 -16.74
C THR A 182 32.63 34.35 -18.15
N ARG A 183 31.79 34.58 -19.17
CA ARG A 183 32.23 34.79 -20.55
C ARG A 183 33.04 36.09 -20.62
N ARG A 184 34.31 36.00 -21.02
CA ARG A 184 35.11 37.17 -21.43
C ARG A 184 34.77 37.58 -22.85
#